data_AF-A0A963CNU0-F1
#
_entry.id   AF-A0A963CNU0-F1
#
_cell.length_a   1.000
_cell.length_b   1.000
_cell.length_c   1.000
_cell.angle_alpha   90.00
_cell.angle_beta   90.00
_cell.angle_gamma   90.00
#
_symmetry.space_group_name_H-M   'P 1'
#
loop_
_entity.id
_entity.type
_entity.pdbx_description
1 polymer ?
#
loop_
_entity_poly.entity_id
_entity_poly.type
_entity_poly.pdbx_seq_one_letter_code
_entity_poly.pdbx_strand_id
1 'polypeptide(L)'
;KTNQLEDCSKEEIDNAYDNAILYTDFFLAKVIELLKANSKKFETAMFYISDHGESLGEGGVYLHGLPYLLSPETQRHVPAILWFGENNNDVNISALRQIIGNKYSHDNLFHSILGLLEIETGVYRKEMDIVHAAE
;
A
#
# COMPACT_ATOMS: atom_id res chain seq x y z
N LYS A 1 -12.53 3.25 -29.23
CA LYS A 1 -11.43 2.33 -28.89
C LYS A 1 -12.04 1.07 -28.29
N THR A 2 -11.35 -0.07 -28.43
CA THR A 2 -11.75 -1.40 -27.90
C THR A 2 -11.36 -1.54 -26.42
N ASN A 3 -12.05 -2.41 -25.68
CA ASN A 3 -11.71 -2.80 -24.31
C ASN A 3 -10.99 -4.16 -24.26
N GLN A 4 -10.71 -4.77 -25.43
CA GLN A 4 -9.94 -6.00 -25.52
C GLN A 4 -8.46 -5.66 -25.43
N LEU A 5 -7.78 -6.16 -24.39
CA LEU A 5 -6.36 -5.86 -24.14
C LEU A 5 -5.46 -6.52 -25.18
N GLU A 6 -5.86 -7.68 -25.69
CA GLU A 6 -5.15 -8.42 -26.73
C GLU A 6 -5.06 -7.67 -28.07
N ASP A 7 -5.97 -6.72 -28.31
CA ASP A 7 -5.99 -5.88 -29.51
C ASP A 7 -5.10 -4.62 -29.36
N CYS A 8 -4.60 -4.34 -28.16
CA CYS A 8 -3.76 -3.18 -27.86
C CYS A 8 -2.27 -3.53 -27.96
N SER A 9 -1.45 -2.53 -28.33
CA SER A 9 -0.01 -2.66 -28.18
C SER A 9 0.38 -2.70 -26.70
N LYS A 10 1.49 -3.37 -26.36
CA LYS A 10 2.04 -3.37 -24.98
C LYS A 10 2.21 -1.94 -24.43
N GLU A 11 2.69 -1.03 -25.26
CA GLU A 11 2.87 0.38 -24.90
C GLU A 11 1.54 1.08 -24.58
N GLU A 12 0.46 0.79 -25.30
CA GLU A 12 -0.86 1.37 -24.96
C GLU A 12 -1.39 0.86 -23.63
N ILE A 13 -1.17 -0.42 -23.32
CA ILE A 13 -1.57 -1.03 -22.05
C ILE A 13 -0.77 -0.40 -20.90
N ASP A 14 0.55 -0.30 -21.05
CA ASP A 14 1.45 0.26 -20.04
C ASP A 14 1.12 1.73 -19.79
N ASN A 15 0.94 2.52 -20.85
CA ASN A 15 0.55 3.93 -20.72
C ASN A 15 -0.81 4.09 -20.02
N ALA A 16 -1.79 3.22 -20.32
CA ALA A 16 -3.09 3.26 -19.65
C ALA A 16 -2.97 2.92 -18.16
N TYR A 17 -2.17 1.92 -17.82
CA TYR A 17 -1.90 1.51 -16.44
C TYR A 17 -1.17 2.61 -15.66
N ASP A 18 -0.13 3.21 -16.23
CA ASP A 18 0.62 4.31 -15.60
C ASP A 18 -0.25 5.56 -15.37
N ASN A 19 -1.19 5.85 -16.28
CA ASN A 19 -2.18 6.92 -16.07
C ASN A 19 -3.08 6.66 -14.86
N ALA A 20 -3.44 5.39 -14.58
CA ALA A 20 -4.20 5.03 -13.39
C ALA A 20 -3.36 5.15 -12.11
N ILE A 21 -2.06 4.85 -12.17
CA ILE A 21 -1.12 5.12 -11.07
C ILE A 21 -1.05 6.62 -10.78
N LEU A 22 -0.95 7.46 -11.82
CA LEU A 22 -0.94 8.92 -11.66
C LEU A 22 -2.22 9.43 -10.98
N TYR A 23 -3.38 8.83 -11.29
CA TYR A 23 -4.63 9.15 -10.61
C TYR A 23 -4.63 8.69 -9.14
N THR A 24 -4.02 7.53 -8.85
CA THR A 24 -3.84 7.04 -7.48
C THR A 24 -2.97 7.99 -6.67
N ASP A 25 -1.85 8.45 -7.21
CA ASP A 25 -1.00 9.48 -6.61
C ASP A 25 -1.81 10.76 -6.28
N PHE A 26 -2.56 11.27 -7.26
CA PHE A 26 -3.44 12.42 -7.07
C PHE A 26 -4.46 12.19 -5.94
N PHE A 27 -5.10 11.02 -5.90
CA PHE A 27 -6.07 10.67 -4.86
C PHE A 27 -5.41 10.64 -3.47
N LEU A 28 -4.26 9.98 -3.33
CA LEU A 28 -3.53 9.90 -2.05
C LEU A 28 -3.05 11.28 -1.59
N ALA A 29 -2.64 12.15 -2.52
CA ALA A 29 -2.32 13.55 -2.21
C ALA A 29 -3.55 14.29 -1.63
N LYS A 30 -4.76 14.06 -2.16
CA LYS A 30 -6.00 14.64 -1.63
C LYS A 30 -6.38 14.09 -0.25
N VAL A 31 -6.14 12.80 0.00
CA VAL A 31 -6.29 12.22 1.36
C VAL A 31 -5.32 12.89 2.33
N ILE A 32 -4.06 13.07 1.94
CA ILE A 32 -3.07 13.75 2.78
C ILE A 32 -3.45 15.21 3.04
N GLU A 33 -3.96 15.94 2.05
CA GLU A 33 -4.48 17.31 2.24
C GLU A 33 -5.62 17.34 3.28
N LEU A 34 -6.57 16.40 3.19
CA LEU A 34 -7.65 16.26 4.16
C LEU A 34 -7.11 15.98 5.57
N LEU A 35 -6.17 15.05 5.71
CA LEU A 35 -5.58 14.68 7.00
C LEU A 35 -4.79 15.86 7.60
N LYS A 36 -3.99 16.57 6.81
CA LYS A 36 -3.27 17.78 7.23
C LYS A 36 -4.22 18.88 7.74
N ALA A 37 -5.37 19.07 7.10
CA ALA A 37 -6.36 20.05 7.57
C ALA A 37 -6.95 19.70 8.96
N ASN A 38 -6.87 18.43 9.35
CA ASN A 38 -7.40 17.91 10.61
C ASN A 38 -6.32 17.63 11.66
N SER A 39 -5.03 17.74 11.32
CA SER A 39 -3.91 17.34 12.18
C SER A 39 -3.87 18.09 13.51
N LYS A 40 -4.29 19.36 13.55
CA LYS A 40 -4.35 20.15 14.80
C LYS A 40 -5.28 19.57 15.87
N LYS A 41 -6.26 18.76 15.47
CA LYS A 41 -7.26 18.17 16.38
C LYS A 41 -7.07 16.68 16.60
N PHE A 42 -6.44 15.99 15.65
CA PHE A 42 -6.33 14.53 15.65
C PHE A 42 -4.92 14.10 15.25
N GLU A 43 -4.47 13.00 15.85
CA GLU A 43 -3.36 12.20 15.34
C GLU A 43 -3.82 11.54 14.06
N THR A 44 -3.32 12.06 12.93
CA THR A 44 -3.79 11.67 11.60
C THR A 44 -2.76 10.78 10.95
N ALA A 45 -3.17 9.64 10.45
CA ALA A 45 -2.33 8.74 9.70
C ALA A 45 -3.06 8.26 8.44
N MET A 46 -2.29 7.89 7.41
CA MET A 46 -2.77 7.18 6.24
C MET A 46 -1.95 5.91 6.09
N PHE A 47 -2.65 4.78 5.93
CA PHE A 47 -2.06 3.52 5.51
C PHE A 47 -2.73 3.09 4.21
N TYR A 48 -2.01 3.26 3.09
CA TYR A 48 -2.41 2.77 1.77
C TYR A 48 -1.68 1.46 1.47
N ILE A 49 -2.40 0.46 0.95
CA ILE A 49 -1.84 -0.78 0.42
C ILE A 49 -2.76 -1.30 -0.69
N SER A 50 -2.19 -1.74 -1.81
CA SER A 50 -2.98 -2.42 -2.85
C SER A 50 -3.41 -3.80 -2.36
N ASP A 51 -4.55 -4.30 -2.82
CA ASP A 51 -5.03 -5.66 -2.54
C ASP A 51 -4.27 -6.71 -3.35
N HIS A 52 -3.88 -6.39 -4.58
CA HIS A 52 -2.97 -7.18 -5.41
C HIS A 52 -2.28 -6.28 -6.46
N GLY A 53 -1.40 -6.87 -7.26
CA GLY A 53 -0.81 -6.24 -8.45
C GLY A 53 -1.48 -6.70 -9.74
N GLU A 54 -0.89 -6.38 -10.90
CA GLU A 54 -1.47 -6.62 -12.22
C GLU A 54 -0.42 -7.19 -13.19
N SER A 55 -0.79 -8.16 -14.02
CA SER A 55 0.02 -8.57 -15.18
C SER A 55 -0.39 -7.78 -16.42
N LEU A 56 0.59 -7.27 -17.16
CA LEU A 56 0.38 -6.37 -18.31
C LEU A 56 0.86 -6.99 -19.63
N GLY A 57 0.98 -8.32 -19.68
CA GLY A 57 1.38 -9.08 -20.86
C GLY A 57 2.71 -9.84 -20.71
N GLU A 58 3.36 -9.77 -19.55
CA GLU A 58 4.59 -10.53 -19.29
C GLU A 58 4.31 -12.04 -19.43
N GLY A 59 5.06 -12.72 -20.32
CA GLY A 59 4.85 -14.14 -20.59
C GLY A 59 3.48 -14.48 -21.18
N GLY A 60 2.78 -13.50 -21.77
CA GLY A 60 1.42 -13.67 -22.31
C GLY A 60 0.32 -13.64 -21.26
N VAL A 61 0.63 -13.27 -20.01
CA VAL A 61 -0.33 -13.16 -18.92
C VAL A 61 -0.82 -11.73 -18.80
N TYR A 62 -2.13 -11.56 -18.76
CA TYR A 62 -2.80 -10.27 -18.53
C TYR A 62 -3.70 -10.36 -17.31
N LEU A 63 -4.08 -9.20 -16.78
CA LEU A 63 -4.97 -9.05 -15.63
C LEU A 63 -4.38 -9.65 -14.34
N HIS A 64 -5.27 -10.00 -13.42
CA HIS A 64 -4.98 -10.62 -12.14
C HIS A 64 -5.88 -11.84 -11.90
N GLY A 65 -5.70 -12.51 -10.76
CA GLY A 65 -6.57 -13.61 -10.33
C GLY A 65 -6.04 -15.01 -10.65
N LEU A 66 -4.76 -15.14 -11.00
CA LEU A 66 -4.13 -16.45 -11.08
C LEU A 66 -4.09 -17.09 -9.67
N PRO A 67 -4.23 -18.43 -9.57
CA PRO A 67 -4.04 -19.12 -8.30
C PRO A 67 -2.70 -18.73 -7.67
N TYR A 68 -2.66 -18.45 -6.37
CA TYR A 68 -1.49 -17.85 -5.71
C TYR A 68 -0.17 -18.59 -6.02
N LEU A 69 -0.21 -19.93 -6.02
CA LEU A 69 0.94 -20.80 -6.33
C LEU A 69 1.50 -20.64 -7.76
N LEU A 70 0.70 -20.13 -8.68
CA LEU A 70 1.04 -19.91 -10.09
C LEU A 70 1.16 -18.42 -10.44
N SER A 71 0.73 -17.53 -9.54
CA SER A 71 0.70 -16.09 -9.80
C SER A 71 2.11 -15.49 -9.85
N PRO A 72 2.42 -14.68 -10.89
CA PRO A 72 3.70 -14.01 -11.01
C PRO A 72 3.88 -12.96 -9.91
N GLU A 73 5.12 -12.50 -9.73
CA GLU A 73 5.41 -11.42 -8.77
C GLU A 73 4.62 -10.15 -9.08
N THR A 74 4.37 -9.87 -10.37
CA THR A 74 3.56 -8.71 -10.81
C THR A 74 2.15 -8.69 -10.21
N GLN A 75 1.57 -9.84 -9.83
CA GLN A 75 0.27 -9.92 -9.14
C GLN A 75 0.38 -9.92 -7.61
N ARG A 76 1.56 -10.10 -7.03
CA ARG A 76 1.76 -10.30 -5.58
C ARG A 76 2.56 -9.21 -4.88
N HIS A 77 3.43 -8.51 -5.62
CA HIS A 77 4.24 -7.42 -5.09
C HIS A 77 3.47 -6.11 -5.25
N VAL A 78 3.02 -5.55 -4.12
CA VAL A 78 2.13 -4.38 -4.08
C VAL A 78 2.78 -3.18 -3.40
N PRO A 79 2.40 -1.95 -3.79
CA PRO A 79 2.81 -0.76 -3.06
C PRO A 79 2.12 -0.69 -1.70
N ALA A 80 2.85 -0.21 -0.69
CA ALA A 80 2.31 0.20 0.59
C ALA A 80 2.92 1.54 1.01
N ILE A 81 2.09 2.47 1.49
CA ILE A 81 2.50 3.82 1.89
C ILE A 81 1.93 4.12 3.27
N LEU A 82 2.83 4.46 4.18
CA LEU A 82 2.49 5.03 5.49
C LEU A 82 2.79 6.53 5.46
N TRP A 83 1.82 7.33 5.86
CA TRP A 83 1.98 8.76 6.07
C TRP A 83 1.45 9.12 7.46
N PHE A 84 2.17 10.01 8.15
CA PHE A 84 1.84 10.46 9.49
C PHE A 84 1.79 11.99 9.52
N GLY A 85 0.75 12.54 10.12
CA GLY A 85 0.63 13.95 10.41
C GLY A 85 1.55 14.37 11.55
N GLU A 86 1.84 15.68 11.64
CA GLU A 86 2.82 16.27 12.57
C GLU A 86 2.57 15.96 14.06
N ASN A 87 1.34 15.62 14.44
CA ASN A 87 0.96 15.35 15.82
C ASN A 87 1.12 13.88 16.25
N ASN A 88 1.51 12.95 15.37
CA ASN A 88 1.77 11.55 15.75
C ASN A 88 3.14 11.43 16.42
N ASN A 89 3.24 11.82 17.69
CA ASN A 89 4.51 11.83 18.41
C ASN A 89 4.99 10.43 18.80
N ASP A 90 4.07 9.47 18.90
CA ASP A 90 4.37 8.08 19.29
C ASP A 90 4.95 7.25 18.14
N VAL A 91 4.94 7.77 16.91
CA VAL A 91 5.52 7.07 15.76
C VAL A 91 6.97 7.50 15.50
N ASN A 92 7.90 6.56 15.66
CA ASN A 92 9.30 6.79 15.33
C ASN A 92 9.58 6.68 13.81
N ILE A 93 9.35 7.77 13.08
CA ILE A 93 9.62 7.87 11.63
C ILE A 93 11.07 7.52 11.26
N SER A 94 12.04 7.85 12.13
CA SER A 94 13.44 7.57 11.84
C SER A 94 13.75 6.07 11.85
N ALA A 95 13.12 5.33 12.78
CA ALA A 95 13.24 3.88 12.86
C ALA A 95 12.48 3.19 11.72
N LEU A 96 11.28 3.66 11.39
CA LEU A 96 10.50 3.19 10.23
C LEU A 96 11.31 3.27 8.93
N ARG A 97 12.06 4.36 8.72
CA ARG A 97 12.91 4.52 7.53
C ARG A 97 14.00 3.45 7.40
N GLN A 98 14.48 2.89 8.51
CA GLN A 98 15.52 1.84 8.49
C GLN A 98 14.97 0.48 8.07
N ILE A 99 13.66 0.27 8.23
CA ILE A 99 13.02 -1.03 7.98
C ILE A 99 12.24 -1.07 6.65
N ILE A 100 12.27 -0.01 5.84
CA ILE A 100 11.58 0.06 4.52
C ILE A 100 12.00 -1.09 3.60
N GLY A 101 13.26 -1.56 3.69
CA GLY A 101 13.77 -2.65 2.87
C GLY A 101 13.37 -4.07 3.33
N ASN A 102 12.70 -4.20 4.47
CA ASN A 102 12.24 -5.50 4.96
C ASN A 102 11.05 -6.01 4.14
N LYS A 103 10.79 -7.32 4.24
CA LYS A 103 9.63 -7.95 3.60
C LYS A 103 8.41 -7.88 4.51
N TYR A 104 7.33 -7.34 3.98
CA TYR A 104 6.02 -7.28 4.63
C TYR A 104 4.95 -7.90 3.74
N SER A 105 3.80 -8.20 4.33
CA SER A 105 2.61 -8.68 3.61
C SER A 105 1.34 -8.11 4.24
N HIS A 106 0.16 -8.46 3.71
CA HIS A 106 -1.11 -8.10 4.34
C HIS A 106 -1.27 -8.67 5.75
N ASP A 107 -0.52 -9.70 6.15
CA ASP A 107 -0.53 -10.24 7.51
C ASP A 107 -0.14 -9.17 8.56
N ASN A 108 0.64 -8.18 8.16
CA ASN A 108 1.06 -7.07 9.02
C ASN A 108 -0.02 -6.00 9.20
N LEU A 109 -0.97 -5.89 8.27
CA LEU A 109 -1.97 -4.80 8.25
C LEU A 109 -2.81 -4.80 9.53
N PHE A 110 -3.31 -5.98 9.92
CA PHE A 110 -4.16 -6.13 11.10
C PHE A 110 -3.46 -5.63 12.36
N HIS A 111 -2.23 -6.09 12.60
CA HIS A 111 -1.49 -5.73 13.80
C HIS A 111 -1.02 -4.28 13.78
N SER A 112 -0.65 -3.74 12.61
CA SER A 112 -0.27 -2.34 12.47
C SER A 112 -1.44 -1.38 12.74
N ILE A 113 -2.66 -1.73 12.32
CA ILE A 113 -3.85 -0.94 12.65
C ILE A 113 -4.14 -0.99 14.16
N LEU A 114 -4.03 -2.15 14.80
CA LEU A 114 -4.21 -2.26 16.26
C LEU A 114 -3.18 -1.41 17.01
N GLY A 115 -1.92 -1.45 16.59
CA GLY A 115 -0.85 -0.63 17.16
C GLY A 115 -1.11 0.87 17.00
N LEU A 116 -1.48 1.31 15.79
CA LEU A 116 -1.82 2.72 15.52
C LEU A 116 -3.02 3.26 16.30
N LEU A 117 -3.95 2.38 16.67
CA LEU A 117 -5.14 2.74 17.44
C LEU A 117 -4.99 2.45 18.93
N GLU A 118 -3.80 2.03 19.38
CA GLU A 118 -3.50 1.70 20.78
C GLU A 118 -4.45 0.64 21.38
N ILE A 119 -4.91 -0.31 20.56
CA ILE A 119 -5.89 -1.31 20.99
C ILE A 119 -5.20 -2.42 21.79
N GLU A 120 -5.51 -2.49 23.08
CA GLU A 120 -5.10 -3.60 23.94
C GLU A 120 -5.97 -4.84 23.71
N THR A 121 -5.37 -5.91 23.19
CA THR A 121 -6.07 -7.19 22.99
C THR A 121 -5.12 -8.38 22.96
N GLY A 122 -5.59 -9.55 23.40
CA GLY A 122 -4.79 -10.78 23.42
C GLY A 122 -4.44 -11.35 22.05
N VAL A 123 -5.05 -10.83 20.98
CA VAL A 123 -4.72 -11.21 19.58
C VAL A 123 -3.68 -10.29 18.94
N TYR A 124 -3.27 -9.22 19.62
CA TYR A 124 -2.23 -8.32 19.12
C TYR A 124 -0.85 -8.99 19.21
N ARG A 125 -0.05 -8.87 18.14
CA ARG A 125 1.30 -9.42 18.02
C ARG A 125 2.24 -8.29 17.60
N LYS A 126 3.07 -7.81 18.53
CA LYS A 126 3.96 -6.66 18.30
C LYS A 126 4.95 -6.92 17.16
N GLU A 127 5.40 -8.15 16.99
CA GLU A 127 6.30 -8.56 15.91
C GLU A 127 5.70 -8.44 14.50
N MET A 128 4.37 -8.32 14.39
CA MET A 128 3.66 -8.13 13.12
C MET A 128 3.24 -6.67 12.88
N ASP A 129 3.39 -5.79 13.87
CA ASP A 129 3.10 -4.36 13.74
C ASP A 129 4.29 -3.63 13.11
N ILE A 130 4.11 -3.10 11.90
CA ILE A 130 5.17 -2.37 11.19
C ILE A 130 5.58 -1.09 11.94
N VAL A 131 4.63 -0.44 12.61
CA VAL A 131 4.79 0.87 13.22
C VAL A 131 5.64 0.79 14.48
N HIS A 132 5.33 -0.16 15.36
CA HIS A 132 6.03 -0.30 16.65
C HIS A 132 7.04 -1.45 16.71
N ALA A 133 7.19 -2.28 15.65
CA ALA A 133 8.30 -3.24 15.58
C ALA A 133 9.67 -2.58 15.35
N ALA A 134 9.69 -1.30 14.95
CA ALA A 134 10.92 -0.53 14.75
C ALA A 134 11.50 0.07 16.03
N GLU A 135 10.79 -0.05 17.17
CA GLU A 135 11.17 0.46 18.49
C GLU A 135 11.93 -0.57 19.33
#